data_AF-A0A6J7ISN7-F1
#
_entry.id   AF-A0A6J7ISN7-F1
#
_cell.length_a   1.000
_cell.length_b   1.000
_cell.length_c   1.000
_cell.angle_alpha   90.00
_cell.angle_beta   90.00
_cell.angle_gamma   90.00
#
_symmetry.space_group_name_H-M   'P 1'
#
loop_
_entity.id
_entity.type
_entity.pdbx_description
1 polymer ?
#
loop_
_entity_poly.entity_id
_entity_poly.type
_entity_poly.pdbx_seq_one_letter_code
_entity_poly.pdbx_strand_id
1 'polypeptide(L)'
;MRKSLSITVAIGVAVALLSAPTAGAATKISNGTACTKIGASTTVSGYAYKCAATVKSNLMIAGDKSIVFVPVKNISVKNAKKTWISTTCITSDTKAQSAQAGLAAIKKSSDAKLVELDAQIAAQSALLVEAQAKTPILEAQIAEATVALEDATKKLAEAEATAAAAAVVDPANAAAIAEWKVRIKTLQDAIALNQALPKPDTVSIAKWKTALADANKKLTDLTLAPSKQKIANASAVSSWKTTINTYKTTIRSSKSALSAYATAGKSITSIQKLRDGVAAQYGQAVTMVNDAFDQRNLICSEGL
;
A
#
# COMPACT_ATOMS: atom_id res chain seq x y z
N MET A 1 5.39 -5.47 -6.42
CA MET A 1 6.79 -5.02 -6.61
C MET A 1 6.88 -3.54 -6.21
N ARG A 2 7.51 -3.23 -5.07
CA ARG A 2 7.71 -1.85 -4.60
C ARG A 2 9.00 -1.31 -5.21
N LYS A 3 8.91 -0.34 -6.12
CA LYS A 3 10.07 0.47 -6.54
C LYS A 3 10.07 1.74 -5.71
N SER A 4 10.91 1.76 -4.67
CA SER A 4 11.22 2.94 -3.88
C SER A 4 12.12 3.85 -4.72
N LEU A 5 11.59 4.97 -5.23
CA LEU A 5 12.43 6.04 -5.79
C LEU A 5 12.83 6.98 -4.65
N SER A 6 14.04 6.81 -4.13
CA SER A 6 14.74 7.85 -3.37
C SER A 6 15.34 8.85 -4.36
N ILE A 7 14.95 10.12 -4.25
CA ILE A 7 15.56 11.23 -4.99
C ILE A 7 16.18 12.17 -3.96
N THR A 8 17.50 12.10 -3.84
CA THR A 8 18.33 13.06 -3.10
C THR A 8 18.79 14.12 -4.09
N VAL A 9 18.41 15.38 -3.90
CA VAL A 9 18.96 16.52 -4.65
C VAL A 9 19.76 17.38 -3.68
N ALA A 10 21.08 17.38 -3.86
CA ALA A 10 22.00 18.27 -3.18
C ALA A 10 22.21 19.53 -4.03
N ILE A 11 22.03 20.72 -3.45
CA ILE A 11 22.48 21.99 -4.04
C ILE A 11 23.26 22.73 -2.96
N GLY A 12 24.57 22.84 -3.15
CA GLY A 12 25.45 23.70 -2.38
C GLY A 12 26.07 24.74 -3.32
N VAL A 13 25.97 26.03 -2.97
CA VAL A 13 26.79 27.09 -3.57
C VAL A 13 27.20 28.05 -2.45
N ALA A 14 28.52 28.19 -2.29
CA ALA A 14 29.19 29.02 -1.30
C ALA A 14 29.17 30.52 -1.68
N VAL A 15 29.07 31.39 -0.68
CA VAL A 15 29.23 32.85 -0.81
C VAL A 15 30.58 33.23 -0.20
N ALA A 16 31.44 33.91 -0.96
CA ALA A 16 32.67 34.54 -0.46
C ALA A 16 32.60 36.04 -0.74
N LEU A 17 32.70 36.84 0.33
CA LEU A 17 32.79 38.30 0.36
C LEU A 17 34.27 38.72 0.33
N LEU A 18 34.61 39.77 -0.43
CA LEU A 18 35.86 40.51 -0.32
C LEU A 18 35.60 42.01 -0.48
N SER A 19 36.34 42.83 0.26
CA SER A 19 36.14 44.25 0.57
C SER A 19 37.23 45.20 0.06
N ALA A 20 36.84 46.44 -0.28
CA ALA A 20 37.57 47.76 -0.30
C ALA A 20 38.71 47.98 -1.34
N PRO A 21 39.10 49.24 -1.75
CA PRO A 21 38.86 50.57 -1.17
C PRO A 21 38.45 51.71 -2.17
N THR A 22 38.75 52.97 -1.82
CA THR A 22 38.05 54.27 -1.98
C THR A 22 38.34 55.16 -3.22
N ALA A 23 37.30 55.93 -3.58
CA ALA A 23 37.19 57.34 -4.00
C ALA A 23 38.13 57.97 -5.06
N GLY A 24 37.48 58.48 -6.12
CA GLY A 24 37.88 59.62 -6.96
C GLY A 24 36.63 60.17 -7.66
N ALA A 25 36.43 61.50 -7.66
CA ALA A 25 35.24 62.15 -8.22
C ALA A 25 35.22 62.02 -9.76
N ALA A 26 34.61 60.96 -10.24
CA ALA A 26 34.40 60.69 -11.66
C ALA A 26 33.06 61.27 -12.12
N THR A 27 33.00 61.72 -13.38
CA THR A 27 31.77 61.97 -14.12
C THR A 27 30.77 60.87 -13.78
N LYS A 28 29.57 61.25 -13.30
CA LYS A 28 28.56 60.30 -12.80
C LYS A 28 28.06 59.41 -13.94
N ILE A 29 28.79 58.33 -14.22
CA ILE A 29 28.32 57.25 -15.07
C ILE A 29 27.34 56.44 -14.23
N SER A 30 26.14 56.26 -14.78
CA SER A 30 25.13 55.35 -14.27
C SER A 30 24.59 54.49 -15.40
N ASN A 31 23.83 53.45 -15.05
CA ASN A 31 23.10 52.65 -16.01
C ASN A 31 22.28 53.54 -16.96
N GLY A 32 22.53 53.41 -18.26
CA GLY A 32 21.81 54.17 -19.30
C GLY A 32 22.54 55.40 -19.84
N THR A 33 23.65 55.81 -19.21
CA THR A 33 24.49 56.91 -19.73
C THR A 33 25.09 56.53 -21.09
N ALA A 34 25.02 57.42 -22.08
CA ALA A 34 25.50 57.11 -23.44
C ALA A 34 27.00 56.78 -23.47
N CYS A 35 27.41 55.87 -24.36
CA CYS A 35 28.81 55.49 -24.57
C CYS A 35 29.13 55.31 -26.06
N THR A 36 30.40 55.50 -26.43
CA THR A 36 30.80 55.56 -27.84
C THR A 36 31.19 54.20 -28.43
N LYS A 37 31.89 53.36 -27.64
CA LYS A 37 32.49 52.10 -28.10
C LYS A 37 32.01 50.90 -27.27
N ILE A 38 31.22 50.02 -27.89
CA ILE A 38 30.75 48.77 -27.28
C ILE A 38 31.95 47.94 -26.81
N GLY A 39 31.84 47.36 -25.62
CA GLY A 39 32.87 46.55 -25.00
C GLY A 39 33.91 47.34 -24.20
N ALA A 40 33.91 48.68 -24.30
CA ALA A 40 34.71 49.50 -23.40
C ALA A 40 34.26 49.27 -21.94
N SER A 41 35.21 49.29 -21.01
CA SER A 41 34.97 49.14 -19.58
C SER A 41 35.50 50.35 -18.83
N THR A 42 34.85 50.72 -17.73
CA THR A 42 35.30 51.78 -16.82
C THR A 42 34.85 51.48 -15.40
N THR A 43 35.46 52.14 -14.42
CA THR A 43 35.09 52.03 -13.01
C THR A 43 34.80 53.42 -12.48
N VAL A 44 33.63 53.60 -11.88
CA VAL A 44 33.17 54.88 -11.32
C VAL A 44 32.64 54.61 -9.92
N SER A 45 33.16 55.32 -8.93
CA SER A 45 32.72 55.20 -7.52
C SER A 45 32.72 53.76 -6.98
N GLY A 46 33.67 52.93 -7.42
CA GLY A 46 33.79 51.53 -7.01
C GLY A 46 32.92 50.54 -7.80
N TYR A 47 32.07 51.01 -8.71
CA TYR A 47 31.23 50.17 -9.57
C TYR A 47 31.86 50.00 -10.95
N ALA A 48 31.88 48.76 -11.43
CA ALA A 48 32.37 48.43 -12.77
C ALA A 48 31.25 48.54 -13.80
N TYR A 49 31.53 49.26 -14.90
CA TYR A 49 30.62 49.49 -16.01
C TYR A 49 31.22 48.97 -17.31
N LYS A 50 30.34 48.51 -18.21
CA LYS A 50 30.68 48.13 -19.58
C LYS A 50 29.74 48.83 -20.55
N CYS A 51 30.28 49.36 -21.64
CA CYS A 51 29.48 49.91 -22.72
C CYS A 51 28.84 48.76 -23.50
N ALA A 52 27.51 48.68 -23.50
CA ALA A 52 26.73 47.63 -24.12
C ALA A 52 25.59 48.22 -24.96
N ALA A 53 25.00 47.40 -25.83
CA ALA A 53 23.71 47.73 -26.42
C ALA A 53 22.62 47.45 -25.37
N THR A 54 21.75 48.43 -25.11
CA THR A 54 20.66 48.30 -24.14
C THR A 54 19.36 48.82 -24.72
N VAL A 55 18.24 48.27 -24.24
CA VAL A 55 16.89 48.81 -24.51
C VAL A 55 16.36 49.44 -23.23
N LYS A 56 15.89 50.69 -23.35
CA LYS A 56 15.20 51.40 -22.27
C LYS A 56 13.79 50.85 -22.12
N SER A 57 13.45 50.39 -20.93
CA SER A 57 12.13 49.90 -20.57
C SER A 57 11.59 50.68 -19.36
N ASN A 58 10.31 51.02 -19.36
CA ASN A 58 9.64 51.59 -18.20
C ASN A 58 8.95 50.45 -17.47
N LEU A 59 9.39 50.15 -16.24
CA LEU A 59 8.79 49.12 -15.39
C LEU A 59 8.33 49.74 -14.08
N MET A 60 7.34 49.11 -13.46
CA MET A 60 7.00 49.40 -12.07
C MET A 60 7.87 48.49 -11.18
N ILE A 61 8.67 49.08 -10.29
CA ILE A 61 9.44 48.35 -9.28
C ILE A 61 8.99 48.88 -7.93
N ALA A 62 8.46 48.01 -7.07
CA ALA A 62 7.94 48.38 -5.74
C ALA A 62 6.86 49.51 -5.75
N GLY A 63 6.11 49.64 -6.85
CA GLY A 63 5.05 50.66 -7.00
C GLY A 63 5.49 51.95 -7.69
N ASP A 64 6.80 52.15 -7.89
CA ASP A 64 7.33 53.34 -8.56
C ASP A 64 7.72 53.06 -10.01
N LYS A 65 7.55 54.08 -10.88
CA LYS A 65 8.02 54.01 -12.27
C LYS A 65 9.54 54.09 -12.30
N SER A 66 10.18 52.99 -12.60
CA SER A 66 11.62 52.90 -12.80
C SER A 66 11.96 52.76 -14.28
N ILE A 67 13.00 53.45 -14.69
CA ILE A 67 13.62 53.24 -15.99
C ILE A 67 14.66 52.12 -15.82
N VAL A 68 14.52 51.06 -16.59
CA VAL A 68 15.42 49.91 -16.59
C VAL A 68 16.11 49.82 -17.94
N PHE A 69 17.43 49.67 -17.93
CA PHE A 69 18.23 49.47 -19.12
C PHE A 69 18.61 47.99 -19.24
N VAL A 70 17.94 47.28 -20.14
CA VAL A 70 18.14 45.83 -20.31
C VAL A 70 19.23 45.58 -21.36
N PRO A 71 20.31 44.84 -21.04
CA PRO A 71 21.32 44.46 -22.01
C PRO A 71 20.73 43.63 -23.16
N VAL A 72 21.18 43.90 -24.39
CA VAL A 72 20.81 43.12 -25.58
C VAL A 72 22.04 42.70 -26.37
N LYS A 73 21.91 41.61 -27.14
CA LYS A 73 23.05 40.98 -27.84
C LYS A 73 23.70 41.88 -28.88
N ASN A 74 22.93 42.73 -29.55
CA ASN A 74 23.44 43.61 -30.61
C ASN A 74 22.61 44.91 -30.70
N ILE A 75 23.22 45.93 -31.31
CA ILE A 75 22.60 47.26 -31.49
C ILE A 75 21.51 47.26 -32.57
N SER A 76 21.42 46.20 -33.37
CA SER A 76 20.41 46.05 -34.41
C SER A 76 19.01 45.73 -33.84
N VAL A 77 18.94 45.36 -32.55
CA VAL A 77 17.65 45.25 -31.85
C VAL A 77 16.97 46.62 -31.86
N LYS A 78 15.68 46.65 -32.24
CA LYS A 78 14.90 47.89 -32.33
C LYS A 78 14.98 48.65 -31.00
N ASN A 79 15.22 49.95 -31.08
CA ASN A 79 15.38 50.87 -29.95
C ASN A 79 16.61 50.64 -29.07
N ALA A 80 17.54 49.76 -29.46
CA ALA A 80 18.78 49.58 -28.73
C ALA A 80 19.69 50.80 -28.89
N LYS A 81 20.28 51.24 -27.78
CA LYS A 81 21.26 52.34 -27.74
C LYS A 81 22.54 51.86 -27.07
N LYS A 82 23.67 52.51 -27.39
CA LYS A 82 24.94 52.25 -26.71
C LYS A 82 24.95 52.99 -25.39
N THR A 83 24.89 52.26 -24.28
CA THR A 83 24.93 52.84 -22.93
C THR A 83 25.92 52.12 -22.04
N TRP A 84 26.46 52.83 -21.06
CA TRP A 84 27.10 52.23 -19.91
C TRP A 84 26.06 51.46 -19.11
N ILE A 85 26.42 50.24 -18.72
CA ILE A 85 25.62 49.38 -17.86
C ILE A 85 26.55 48.69 -16.87
N SER A 86 26.11 48.54 -15.62
CA SER A 86 26.89 47.88 -14.59
C SER A 86 27.15 46.42 -14.96
N THR A 87 28.34 45.91 -14.64
CA THR A 87 28.66 44.50 -14.86
C THR A 87 27.81 43.58 -13.99
N THR A 88 27.34 44.06 -12.84
CA THR A 88 26.35 43.39 -11.99
C THR A 88 24.99 43.26 -12.69
N CYS A 89 24.53 44.27 -13.44
CA CYS A 89 23.33 44.16 -14.28
C CYS A 89 23.51 43.11 -15.38
N ILE A 90 24.64 43.12 -16.12
CA ILE A 90 24.91 42.15 -17.18
C ILE A 90 24.91 40.71 -16.65
N THR A 91 25.57 40.49 -15.51
CA THR A 91 25.64 39.15 -14.89
C THR A 91 24.29 38.72 -14.32
N SER A 92 23.52 39.63 -13.71
CA SER A 92 22.17 39.35 -13.22
C SER A 92 21.20 39.01 -14.36
N ASP A 93 21.26 39.75 -15.47
CA ASP A 93 20.43 39.46 -16.66
C ASP A 93 20.76 38.09 -17.26
N THR A 94 22.04 37.75 -17.36
CA THR A 94 22.48 36.42 -17.84
C THR A 94 21.94 35.30 -16.93
N LYS A 95 21.95 35.50 -15.60
CA LYS A 95 21.40 34.53 -14.64
C LYS A 95 19.88 34.40 -14.77
N ALA A 96 19.14 35.50 -14.86
CA ALA A 96 17.69 35.49 -15.03
C ALA A 96 17.27 34.80 -16.33
N GLN A 97 17.96 35.09 -17.44
CA GLN A 97 17.71 34.41 -18.73
C GLN A 97 18.01 32.91 -18.66
N SER A 98 19.08 32.51 -17.96
CA SER A 98 19.43 31.10 -17.77
C SER A 98 18.39 30.37 -16.91
N ALA A 99 17.88 31.03 -15.86
CA ALA A 99 16.80 30.51 -15.02
C ALA A 99 15.49 30.32 -15.82
N GLN A 100 15.14 31.29 -16.68
CA GLN A 100 14.00 31.20 -17.59
C GLN A 100 14.14 30.03 -18.58
N ALA A 101 15.34 29.81 -19.12
CA ALA A 101 15.60 28.68 -20.01
C ALA A 101 15.43 27.33 -19.29
N GLY A 102 15.89 27.25 -18.03
CA GLY A 102 15.71 26.06 -17.17
C GLY A 102 14.24 25.77 -16.87
N LEU A 103 13.40 26.80 -16.72
CA LEU A 103 11.97 26.64 -16.41
C LEU A 103 11.21 25.82 -17.46
N ALA A 104 11.55 25.96 -18.75
CA ALA A 104 10.92 25.18 -19.81
C ALA A 104 11.17 23.67 -19.66
N ALA A 105 12.39 23.29 -19.27
CA ALA A 105 12.74 21.90 -19.00
C ALA A 105 12.02 21.36 -17.75
N ILE A 106 11.96 22.16 -16.69
CA ILE A 106 11.21 21.83 -15.46
C ILE A 106 9.73 21.65 -15.80
N LYS A 107 9.13 22.57 -16.54
CA LYS A 107 7.72 22.49 -16.96
C LYS A 107 7.43 21.18 -17.70
N LYS A 108 8.25 20.86 -18.69
CA LYS A 108 8.09 19.63 -19.49
C LYS A 108 8.15 18.37 -18.61
N SER A 109 9.11 18.32 -17.68
CA SER A 109 9.25 17.21 -16.74
C SER A 109 8.06 17.10 -15.78
N SER A 110 7.63 18.23 -15.20
CA SER A 110 6.49 18.31 -14.30
C SER A 110 5.18 17.91 -14.98
N ASP A 111 4.88 18.45 -16.17
CA ASP A 111 3.68 18.11 -16.94
C ASP A 111 3.63 16.61 -17.24
N ALA A 112 4.74 16.03 -17.71
CA ALA A 112 4.82 14.59 -17.98
C ALA A 112 4.57 13.76 -16.72
N LYS A 113 5.11 14.19 -15.57
CA LYS A 113 4.91 13.49 -14.30
C LYS A 113 3.47 13.62 -13.79
N LEU A 114 2.84 14.79 -13.97
CA LEU A 114 1.44 15.01 -13.61
C LEU A 114 0.52 14.09 -14.42
N VAL A 115 0.73 13.97 -15.74
CA VAL A 115 -0.03 13.04 -16.60
C VAL A 115 0.11 11.59 -16.13
N GLU A 116 1.32 11.16 -15.76
CA GLU A 116 1.56 9.81 -15.24
C GLU A 116 0.82 9.57 -13.91
N LEU A 117 0.89 10.54 -12.98
CA LEU A 117 0.23 10.45 -11.67
C LEU A 117 -1.30 10.49 -11.81
N ASP A 118 -1.85 11.32 -12.70
CA ASP A 118 -3.28 11.38 -12.97
C ASP A 118 -3.80 10.07 -13.59
N ALA A 119 -3.05 9.46 -14.51
CA ALA A 119 -3.38 8.14 -15.04
C ALA A 119 -3.39 7.05 -13.94
N GLN A 120 -2.42 7.10 -13.01
CA GLN A 120 -2.40 6.18 -11.86
C GLN A 120 -3.58 6.40 -10.90
N ILE A 121 -3.96 7.66 -10.65
CA ILE A 121 -5.14 8.00 -9.84
C ILE A 121 -6.40 7.48 -10.51
N ALA A 122 -6.58 7.69 -11.82
CA ALA A 122 -7.75 7.23 -12.56
C ALA A 122 -7.87 5.70 -12.52
N ALA A 123 -6.77 4.98 -12.79
CA ALA A 123 -6.74 3.52 -12.74
C ALA A 123 -7.08 2.97 -11.35
N GLN A 124 -6.51 3.55 -10.29
CA GLN A 124 -6.81 3.11 -8.92
C GLN A 124 -8.22 3.50 -8.47
N SER A 125 -8.75 4.63 -8.94
CA SER A 125 -10.13 5.06 -8.67
C SER A 125 -11.15 4.11 -9.30
N ALA A 126 -10.90 3.62 -10.51
CA ALA A 126 -11.74 2.61 -11.15
C ALA A 126 -11.78 1.29 -10.34
N LEU A 127 -10.63 0.83 -9.84
CA LEU A 127 -10.57 -0.33 -8.94
C LEU A 127 -11.30 -0.10 -7.62
N LEU A 128 -11.28 1.13 -7.09
CA LEU A 128 -11.99 1.48 -5.87
C LEU A 128 -13.51 1.50 -6.08
N VAL A 129 -14.00 1.97 -7.23
CA VAL A 129 -15.43 1.91 -7.58
C VAL A 129 -15.90 0.45 -7.68
N GLU A 130 -15.12 -0.41 -8.35
CA GLU A 130 -15.43 -1.85 -8.42
C GLU A 130 -15.43 -2.50 -7.02
N ALA A 131 -14.47 -2.12 -6.16
CA ALA A 131 -14.40 -2.57 -4.78
C ALA A 131 -15.62 -2.12 -3.95
N GLN A 132 -16.03 -0.86 -4.09
CA GLN A 132 -17.20 -0.29 -3.41
C GLN A 132 -18.49 -1.02 -3.81
N ALA A 133 -18.62 -1.42 -5.08
CA ALA A 133 -19.76 -2.23 -5.52
C ALA A 133 -19.76 -3.64 -4.89
N LYS A 134 -18.58 -4.21 -4.61
CA LYS A 134 -18.43 -5.52 -3.96
C LYS A 134 -18.56 -5.47 -2.44
N THR A 135 -18.34 -4.33 -1.79
CA THR A 135 -18.47 -4.16 -0.34
C THR A 135 -19.83 -4.64 0.22
N PRO A 136 -21.00 -4.16 -0.25
CA PRO A 136 -22.28 -4.59 0.31
C PRO A 136 -22.55 -6.08 0.09
N ILE A 137 -22.05 -6.65 -1.01
CA ILE A 137 -22.16 -8.09 -1.30
C ILE A 137 -21.36 -8.90 -0.26
N LEU A 138 -20.13 -8.50 0.02
CA LEU A 138 -19.29 -9.16 1.03
C LEU A 138 -19.85 -9.00 2.45
N GLU A 139 -20.43 -7.83 2.78
CA GLU A 139 -21.10 -7.61 4.06
C GLU A 139 -22.33 -8.51 4.22
N ALA A 140 -23.16 -8.64 3.17
CA ALA A 140 -24.28 -9.56 3.15
C ALA A 140 -23.82 -11.03 3.30
N GLN A 141 -22.77 -11.44 2.58
CA GLN A 141 -22.19 -12.78 2.71
C GLN A 141 -21.65 -13.07 4.11
N ILE A 142 -21.03 -12.09 4.77
CA ILE A 142 -20.57 -12.23 6.15
C ILE A 142 -21.77 -12.39 7.09
N ALA A 143 -22.82 -11.59 6.93
CA ALA A 143 -24.01 -11.68 7.77
C ALA A 143 -24.68 -13.06 7.63
N GLU A 144 -24.91 -13.50 6.39
CA GLU A 144 -25.49 -14.82 6.09
C GLU A 144 -24.64 -15.96 6.65
N ALA A 145 -23.33 -15.95 6.39
CA ALA A 145 -22.41 -16.98 6.90
C ALA A 145 -22.31 -16.98 8.43
N THR A 146 -22.52 -15.83 9.09
CA THR A 146 -22.53 -15.73 10.56
C THR A 146 -23.78 -16.39 11.14
N VAL A 147 -24.96 -16.12 10.57
CA VAL A 147 -26.21 -16.80 10.97
C VAL A 147 -26.12 -18.30 10.72
N ALA A 148 -25.59 -18.71 9.56
CA ALA A 148 -25.41 -20.13 9.24
C ALA A 148 -24.39 -20.82 10.16
N LEU A 149 -23.37 -20.09 10.62
CA LEU A 149 -22.39 -20.58 11.59
C LEU A 149 -23.03 -20.80 12.98
N GLU A 150 -23.88 -19.89 13.43
CA GLU A 150 -24.62 -20.04 14.69
C GLU A 150 -25.55 -21.26 14.63
N ASP A 151 -26.33 -21.41 13.55
CA ASP A 151 -27.19 -22.58 13.33
C ASP A 151 -26.38 -23.89 13.28
N ALA A 152 -25.28 -23.94 12.51
CA ALA A 152 -24.42 -25.11 12.44
C ALA A 152 -23.77 -25.46 13.79
N THR A 153 -23.45 -24.45 14.62
CA THR A 153 -22.91 -24.66 15.97
C THR A 153 -23.96 -25.26 16.89
N LYS A 154 -25.21 -24.80 16.82
CA LYS A 154 -26.34 -25.39 17.54
C LYS A 154 -26.56 -26.85 17.12
N LYS A 155 -26.58 -27.12 15.82
CA LYS A 155 -26.73 -28.49 15.27
C LYS A 155 -25.57 -29.40 15.64
N LEU A 156 -24.35 -28.87 15.75
CA LEU A 156 -23.22 -29.64 16.27
C LEU A 156 -23.46 -30.03 17.73
N ALA A 157 -23.91 -29.11 18.58
CA ALA A 157 -24.21 -29.41 19.99
C ALA A 157 -25.32 -30.45 20.13
N GLU A 158 -26.38 -30.35 19.33
CA GLU A 158 -27.46 -31.36 19.26
C GLU A 158 -26.93 -32.72 18.80
N ALA A 159 -26.07 -32.76 17.77
CA ALA A 159 -25.45 -33.98 17.28
C ALA A 159 -24.50 -34.62 18.31
N GLU A 160 -23.72 -33.81 19.03
CA GLU A 160 -22.84 -34.28 20.11
C GLU A 160 -23.64 -34.83 21.30
N ALA A 161 -24.75 -34.19 21.67
CA ALA A 161 -25.67 -34.71 22.68
C ALA A 161 -26.31 -36.04 22.25
N THR A 162 -26.74 -36.13 21.00
CA THR A 162 -27.34 -37.37 20.43
C THR A 162 -26.31 -38.49 20.33
N ALA A 163 -25.05 -38.17 20.00
CA ALA A 163 -23.94 -39.11 20.00
C ALA A 163 -23.61 -39.62 21.42
N ALA A 164 -23.67 -38.75 22.44
CA ALA A 164 -23.45 -39.12 23.83
C ALA A 164 -24.57 -40.01 24.40
N ALA A 165 -25.82 -39.78 23.96
CA ALA A 165 -26.98 -40.56 24.39
C ALA A 165 -27.13 -41.93 23.69
N ALA A 166 -26.39 -42.19 22.61
CA ALA A 166 -26.51 -43.41 21.83
C ALA A 166 -26.04 -44.65 22.62
N ALA A 167 -26.89 -45.69 22.66
CA ALA A 167 -26.57 -46.95 23.31
C ALA A 167 -25.29 -47.57 22.73
N VAL A 168 -24.43 -48.08 23.62
CA VAL A 168 -23.14 -48.68 23.26
C VAL A 168 -23.33 -49.97 22.47
N VAL A 169 -24.34 -50.77 22.82
CA VAL A 169 -24.68 -52.05 22.18
C VAL A 169 -25.79 -51.83 21.15
N ASP A 170 -25.62 -52.39 19.95
CA ASP A 170 -26.66 -52.37 18.92
C ASP A 170 -27.89 -53.20 19.36
N PRO A 171 -29.11 -52.64 19.40
CA PRO A 171 -30.31 -53.41 19.71
C PRO A 171 -30.55 -54.58 18.73
N ALA A 172 -30.04 -54.51 17.50
CA ALA A 172 -30.07 -55.63 16.55
C ALA A 172 -29.25 -56.84 17.03
N ASN A 173 -28.27 -56.64 17.91
CA ASN A 173 -27.47 -57.73 18.49
C ASN A 173 -28.15 -58.40 19.69
N ALA A 174 -29.28 -57.87 20.18
CA ALA A 174 -29.91 -58.34 21.43
C ALA A 174 -30.28 -59.83 21.39
N ALA A 175 -30.85 -60.30 20.27
CA ALA A 175 -31.23 -61.70 20.09
C ALA A 175 -30.00 -62.62 20.04
N ALA A 176 -28.98 -62.24 19.27
CA ALA A 176 -27.72 -62.98 19.18
C ALA A 176 -26.98 -63.02 20.53
N ILE A 177 -26.96 -61.91 21.27
CA ILE A 177 -26.38 -61.85 22.62
C ILE A 177 -27.10 -62.81 23.57
N ALA A 178 -28.44 -62.87 23.52
CA ALA A 178 -29.21 -63.80 24.32
C ALA A 178 -28.88 -65.26 23.96
N GLU A 179 -28.79 -65.58 22.67
CA GLU A 179 -28.43 -66.91 22.17
C GLU A 179 -27.01 -67.33 22.63
N TRP A 180 -26.02 -66.44 22.47
CA TRP A 180 -24.64 -66.73 22.90
C TRP A 180 -24.51 -66.88 24.41
N LYS A 181 -25.28 -66.13 25.21
CA LYS A 181 -25.36 -66.33 26.67
C LYS A 181 -25.89 -67.72 27.03
N VAL A 182 -26.94 -68.17 26.34
CA VAL A 182 -27.48 -69.54 26.53
C VAL A 182 -26.42 -70.57 26.16
N ARG A 183 -25.73 -70.40 25.02
CA ARG A 183 -24.67 -71.32 24.58
C ARG A 183 -23.51 -71.42 25.56
N ILE A 184 -23.05 -70.29 26.10
CA ILE A 184 -22.00 -70.24 27.13
C ILE A 184 -22.43 -71.04 28.36
N LYS A 185 -23.65 -70.82 28.85
CA LYS A 185 -24.20 -71.56 29.98
C LYS A 185 -24.25 -73.07 29.70
N THR A 186 -24.73 -73.48 28.53
CA THR A 186 -24.74 -74.90 28.13
C THR A 186 -23.34 -75.52 28.12
N LEU A 187 -22.32 -74.80 27.64
CA LEU A 187 -20.94 -75.28 27.63
C LEU A 187 -20.38 -75.41 29.06
N GLN A 188 -20.68 -74.45 29.94
CA GLN A 188 -20.30 -74.51 31.36
C GLN A 188 -20.95 -75.71 32.06
N ASP A 189 -22.25 -75.91 31.86
CA ASP A 189 -23.02 -77.02 32.45
C ASP A 189 -22.47 -78.39 31.96
N ALA A 190 -22.14 -78.51 30.67
CA ALA A 190 -21.57 -79.74 30.10
C ALA A 190 -20.16 -80.06 30.63
N ILE A 191 -19.30 -79.04 30.79
CA ILE A 191 -17.97 -79.20 31.40
C ILE A 191 -18.11 -79.68 32.85
N ALA A 192 -18.97 -79.04 33.64
CA ALA A 192 -19.18 -79.38 35.04
C ALA A 192 -19.71 -80.81 35.20
N LEU A 193 -20.69 -81.22 34.38
CA LEU A 193 -21.28 -82.56 34.42
C LEU A 193 -20.24 -83.65 34.09
N ASN A 194 -19.41 -83.45 33.07
CA ASN A 194 -18.41 -84.43 32.67
C ASN A 194 -17.25 -84.53 33.67
N GLN A 195 -16.87 -83.40 34.29
CA GLN A 195 -15.86 -83.37 35.35
C GLN A 195 -16.32 -84.12 36.62
N ALA A 196 -17.62 -84.18 36.88
CA ALA A 196 -18.19 -84.91 38.00
C ALA A 196 -18.28 -86.43 37.78
N LEU A 197 -17.96 -86.93 36.58
CA LEU A 197 -17.97 -88.38 36.30
C LEU A 197 -16.80 -89.09 36.99
N PRO A 198 -16.98 -90.36 37.40
CA PRO A 198 -15.90 -91.18 37.98
C PRO A 198 -14.66 -91.33 37.08
N LYS A 199 -14.85 -91.22 35.75
CA LYS A 199 -13.79 -91.19 34.75
C LYS A 199 -14.08 -90.09 33.72
N PRO A 200 -13.61 -88.85 33.94
CA PRO A 200 -13.86 -87.72 33.04
C PRO A 200 -13.25 -87.93 31.65
N ASP A 201 -13.95 -87.47 30.61
CA ASP A 201 -13.43 -87.42 29.25
C ASP A 201 -12.66 -86.11 29.05
N THR A 202 -11.35 -86.19 29.31
CA THR A 202 -10.43 -85.05 29.23
C THR A 202 -10.32 -84.45 27.83
N VAL A 203 -10.55 -85.25 26.77
CA VAL A 203 -10.51 -84.80 25.38
C VAL A 203 -11.73 -83.94 25.06
N SER A 204 -12.92 -84.39 25.47
CA SER A 204 -14.16 -83.62 25.29
C SER A 204 -14.18 -82.35 26.14
N ILE A 205 -13.71 -82.42 27.40
CA ILE A 205 -13.57 -81.25 28.27
C ILE A 205 -12.64 -80.21 27.64
N ALA A 206 -11.49 -80.62 27.08
CA ALA A 206 -10.56 -79.70 26.42
C ALA A 206 -11.24 -78.99 25.22
N LYS A 207 -11.96 -79.74 24.38
CA LYS A 207 -12.71 -79.18 23.24
C LYS A 207 -13.78 -78.18 23.70
N TRP A 208 -14.54 -78.49 24.75
CA TRP A 208 -15.56 -77.57 25.26
C TRP A 208 -14.98 -76.32 25.90
N LYS A 209 -13.82 -76.42 26.57
CA LYS A 209 -13.12 -75.23 27.10
C LYS A 209 -12.65 -74.30 25.98
N THR A 210 -12.13 -74.84 24.88
CA THR A 210 -11.79 -74.04 23.68
C THR A 210 -13.04 -73.39 23.11
N ALA A 211 -14.12 -74.15 22.91
CA ALA A 211 -15.38 -73.60 22.40
C ALA A 211 -16.01 -72.54 23.34
N LEU A 212 -15.83 -72.67 24.66
CA LEU A 212 -16.26 -71.68 25.65
C LEU A 212 -15.45 -70.40 25.55
N ALA A 213 -14.13 -70.49 25.33
CA ALA A 213 -13.28 -69.32 25.09
C ALA A 213 -13.71 -68.58 23.82
N ASP A 214 -13.95 -69.32 22.73
CA ASP A 214 -14.42 -68.75 21.46
C ASP A 214 -15.81 -68.10 21.60
N ALA A 215 -16.74 -68.75 22.32
CA ALA A 215 -18.07 -68.22 22.58
C ALA A 215 -18.02 -66.94 23.45
N ASN A 216 -17.18 -66.91 24.49
CA ASN A 216 -16.97 -65.71 25.31
C ASN A 216 -16.36 -64.55 24.52
N LYS A 217 -15.41 -64.85 23.62
CA LYS A 217 -14.85 -63.86 22.69
C LYS A 217 -15.94 -63.31 21.76
N LYS A 218 -16.77 -64.18 21.18
CA LYS A 218 -17.86 -63.78 20.29
C LYS A 218 -18.91 -62.93 21.00
N LEU A 219 -19.26 -63.27 22.24
CA LEU A 219 -20.15 -62.46 23.08
C LEU A 219 -19.55 -61.08 23.34
N THR A 220 -18.25 -61.03 23.67
CA THR A 220 -17.52 -59.77 23.90
C THR A 220 -17.53 -58.90 22.64
N ASP A 221 -17.22 -59.47 21.47
CA ASP A 221 -17.24 -58.76 20.18
C ASP A 221 -18.63 -58.18 19.85
N LEU A 222 -19.71 -58.94 20.11
CA LEU A 222 -21.09 -58.50 19.90
C LEU A 222 -21.51 -57.37 20.85
N THR A 223 -20.97 -57.35 22.07
CA THR A 223 -21.24 -56.31 23.08
C THR A 223 -20.41 -55.04 22.89
N LEU A 224 -19.22 -55.15 22.29
CA LEU A 224 -18.33 -54.01 22.04
C LEU A 224 -18.54 -53.37 20.68
N ALA A 225 -19.27 -54.03 19.77
CA ALA A 225 -19.62 -53.47 18.47
C ALA A 225 -20.48 -52.20 18.66
N PRO A 226 -19.99 -51.00 18.28
CA PRO A 226 -20.76 -49.79 18.40
C PRO A 226 -22.00 -49.88 17.51
N SER A 227 -23.15 -49.47 18.06
CA SER A 227 -24.41 -49.47 17.31
C SER A 227 -24.30 -48.68 16.00
N LYS A 228 -25.02 -49.10 14.96
CA LYS A 228 -25.09 -48.35 13.68
C LYS A 228 -25.45 -46.88 13.89
N GLN A 229 -26.30 -46.61 14.88
CA GLN A 229 -26.69 -45.26 15.30
C GLN A 229 -25.52 -44.44 15.86
N LYS A 230 -24.64 -45.05 16.67
CA LYS A 230 -23.45 -44.38 17.21
C LYS A 230 -22.45 -44.01 16.11
N ILE A 231 -22.27 -44.87 15.10
CA ILE A 231 -21.44 -44.58 13.92
C ILE A 231 -22.04 -43.42 13.12
N ALA A 232 -23.36 -43.45 12.85
CA ALA A 232 -24.05 -42.38 12.12
C ALA A 232 -23.94 -41.02 12.85
N ASN A 233 -24.12 -41.00 14.17
CA ASN A 233 -24.00 -39.77 14.97
C ASN A 233 -22.56 -39.22 14.96
N ALA A 234 -21.54 -40.08 15.02
CA ALA A 234 -20.14 -39.66 14.90
C ALA A 234 -19.84 -39.03 13.53
N SER A 235 -20.39 -39.60 12.45
CA SER A 235 -20.29 -39.03 11.11
C SER A 235 -21.00 -37.66 11.01
N ALA A 236 -22.18 -37.50 11.62
CA ALA A 236 -22.89 -36.23 11.67
C ALA A 236 -22.09 -35.14 12.41
N VAL A 237 -21.50 -35.46 13.57
CA VAL A 237 -20.59 -34.55 14.32
C VAL A 237 -19.41 -34.11 13.46
N SER A 238 -18.77 -35.04 12.75
CA SER A 238 -17.65 -34.73 11.84
C SER A 238 -18.08 -33.81 10.68
N SER A 239 -19.24 -34.07 10.07
CA SER A 239 -19.80 -33.26 9.00
C SER A 239 -20.09 -31.81 9.44
N TRP A 240 -20.69 -31.64 10.62
CA TRP A 240 -20.96 -30.32 11.19
C TRP A 240 -19.68 -29.55 11.53
N LYS A 241 -18.64 -30.22 12.05
CA LYS A 241 -17.32 -29.60 12.27
C LYS A 241 -16.70 -29.08 10.97
N THR A 242 -16.79 -29.84 9.88
CA THR A 242 -16.34 -29.40 8.56
C THR A 242 -17.13 -28.19 8.07
N THR A 243 -18.46 -28.22 8.18
CA THR A 243 -19.36 -27.13 7.78
C THR A 243 -19.02 -25.82 8.54
N ILE A 244 -18.84 -25.91 9.85
CA ILE A 244 -18.41 -24.77 10.70
C ILE A 244 -17.08 -24.17 10.22
N ASN A 245 -16.11 -25.01 9.86
CA ASN A 245 -14.81 -24.56 9.37
C ASN A 245 -14.91 -23.85 8.01
N THR A 246 -15.80 -24.31 7.13
CA THR A 246 -16.10 -23.64 5.85
C THR A 246 -16.68 -22.25 6.07
N TYR A 247 -17.67 -22.09 6.96
CA TYR A 247 -18.23 -20.77 7.28
C TYR A 247 -17.20 -19.85 7.92
N LYS A 248 -16.41 -20.32 8.88
CA LYS A 248 -15.30 -19.54 9.47
C LYS A 248 -14.30 -19.05 8.42
N THR A 249 -13.97 -19.89 7.45
CA THR A 249 -13.05 -19.55 6.36
C THR A 249 -13.66 -18.51 5.40
N THR A 250 -14.94 -18.64 5.09
CA THR A 250 -15.69 -17.69 4.26
C THR A 250 -15.75 -16.32 4.91
N ILE A 251 -16.07 -16.24 6.20
CA ILE A 251 -16.07 -14.98 6.97
C ILE A 251 -14.67 -14.36 6.97
N ARG A 252 -13.62 -15.15 7.22
CA ARG A 252 -12.23 -14.65 7.27
C ARG A 252 -11.77 -14.10 5.91
N SER A 253 -11.99 -14.85 4.83
CA SER A 253 -11.60 -14.44 3.48
C SER A 253 -12.36 -13.19 3.03
N SER A 254 -13.66 -13.10 3.29
CA SER A 254 -14.47 -11.91 2.98
C SER A 254 -14.01 -10.67 3.75
N LYS A 255 -13.71 -10.79 5.05
CA LYS A 255 -13.12 -9.69 5.84
C LYS A 255 -11.74 -9.25 5.32
N SER A 256 -10.92 -10.19 4.84
CA SER A 256 -9.61 -9.86 4.25
C SER A 256 -9.72 -9.11 2.92
N ALA A 257 -10.75 -9.42 2.11
CA ALA A 257 -11.03 -8.68 0.89
C ALA A 257 -11.45 -7.23 1.19
N LEU A 258 -12.31 -7.03 2.20
CA LEU A 258 -12.73 -5.69 2.64
C LEU A 258 -11.54 -4.82 3.12
N SER A 259 -10.59 -5.39 3.86
CA SER A 259 -9.41 -4.64 4.34
C SER A 259 -8.41 -4.30 3.21
N ALA A 260 -8.32 -5.14 2.18
CA ALA A 260 -7.54 -4.85 0.98
C ALA A 260 -8.11 -3.63 0.22
N TYR A 261 -9.44 -3.53 0.11
CA TYR A 261 -10.12 -2.38 -0.51
C TYR A 261 -9.90 -1.07 0.27
N ALA A 262 -9.94 -1.11 1.61
CA ALA A 262 -9.62 0.06 2.44
C ALA A 262 -8.17 0.54 2.25
N THR A 263 -7.23 -0.38 1.98
CA THR A 263 -5.82 -0.05 1.74
C THR A 263 -5.62 0.62 0.37
N ALA A 264 -6.40 0.23 -0.65
CA ALA A 264 -6.37 0.87 -1.97
C ALA A 264 -6.77 2.35 -1.91
N GLY A 265 -7.78 2.72 -1.10
CA GLY A 265 -8.16 4.12 -0.88
C GLY A 265 -7.02 4.99 -0.34
N LYS A 266 -6.22 4.46 0.61
CA LYS A 266 -5.05 5.18 1.17
C LYS A 266 -3.94 5.41 0.14
N SER A 267 -3.81 4.50 -0.83
CA SER A 267 -2.85 4.63 -1.95
C SER A 267 -3.19 5.84 -2.83
N ILE A 268 -4.47 6.04 -3.17
CA ILE A 268 -4.95 7.18 -3.96
C ILE A 268 -4.59 8.50 -3.27
N THR A 269 -4.88 8.64 -1.97
CA THR A 269 -4.53 9.85 -1.20
C THR A 269 -3.03 10.14 -1.22
N SER A 270 -2.20 9.11 -1.17
CA SER A 270 -0.74 9.27 -1.22
C SER A 270 -0.26 9.77 -2.58
N ILE A 271 -0.86 9.26 -3.67
CA ILE A 271 -0.54 9.68 -5.04
C ILE A 271 -1.03 11.11 -5.31
N GLN A 272 -2.19 11.50 -4.79
CA GLN A 272 -2.69 12.87 -4.85
C GLN A 272 -1.73 13.85 -4.18
N LYS A 273 -1.20 13.52 -2.99
CA LYS A 273 -0.18 14.35 -2.32
C LYS A 273 1.09 14.50 -3.17
N LEU A 274 1.52 13.44 -3.85
CA LEU A 274 2.68 13.51 -4.75
C LEU A 274 2.40 14.41 -5.95
N ARG A 275 1.21 14.30 -6.56
CA ARG A 275 0.77 15.17 -7.66
C ARG A 275 0.77 16.64 -7.24
N ASP A 276 0.16 16.93 -6.08
CA ASP A 276 0.09 18.29 -5.54
C ASP A 276 1.49 18.84 -5.23
N GLY A 277 2.40 17.99 -4.74
CA GLY A 277 3.80 18.32 -4.54
C GLY A 277 4.53 18.68 -5.84
N VAL A 278 4.33 17.91 -6.92
CA VAL A 278 4.93 18.21 -8.25
C VAL A 278 4.42 19.54 -8.80
N ALA A 279 3.11 19.81 -8.68
CA ALA A 279 2.52 21.07 -9.09
C ALA A 279 3.08 22.25 -8.27
N ALA A 280 3.21 22.11 -6.96
CA ALA A 280 3.77 23.12 -6.08
C ALA A 280 5.24 23.41 -6.38
N GLN A 281 6.06 22.39 -6.65
CA GLN A 281 7.47 22.56 -7.04
C GLN A 281 7.62 23.36 -8.33
N TYR A 282 6.77 23.11 -9.33
CA TYR A 282 6.76 23.92 -10.54
C TYR A 282 6.37 25.37 -10.23
N GLY A 283 5.35 25.59 -9.42
CA GLY A 283 4.95 26.93 -8.97
C GLY A 283 6.10 27.69 -8.27
N GLN A 284 6.84 27.01 -7.38
CA GLN A 284 8.02 27.60 -6.73
C GLN A 284 9.13 27.96 -7.74
N ALA A 285 9.38 27.10 -8.73
CA ALA A 285 10.35 27.39 -9.78
C ALA A 285 9.95 28.63 -10.60
N VAL A 286 8.65 28.81 -10.89
CA VAL A 286 8.14 30.02 -11.55
C VAL A 286 8.40 31.26 -10.68
N THR A 287 8.10 31.20 -9.39
CA THR A 287 8.34 32.32 -8.46
C THR A 287 9.81 32.69 -8.40
N MET A 288 10.72 31.72 -8.27
CA MET A 288 12.17 31.99 -8.23
C MET A 288 12.69 32.66 -9.51
N VAL A 289 12.13 32.29 -10.67
CA VAL A 289 12.48 32.91 -11.95
C VAL A 289 11.99 34.36 -11.99
N ASN A 290 10.76 34.62 -11.53
CA ASN A 290 10.24 35.98 -11.44
C ASN A 290 11.07 36.84 -10.46
N ASP A 291 11.42 36.30 -9.29
CA ASP A 291 12.28 36.98 -8.32
C ASP A 291 13.65 37.32 -8.93
N ALA A 292 14.23 36.41 -9.74
CA ALA A 292 15.49 36.67 -10.45
C ALA A 292 15.35 37.81 -11.46
N PHE A 293 14.21 37.93 -12.15
CA PHE A 293 13.94 39.05 -13.05
C PHE A 293 13.70 40.36 -12.30
N ASP A 294 13.04 40.33 -11.14
CA ASP A 294 12.82 41.51 -10.31
C ASP A 294 14.13 42.04 -9.72
N GLN A 295 14.97 41.15 -9.20
CA GLN A 295 16.33 41.48 -8.75
C GLN A 295 17.17 42.07 -9.89
N ARG A 296 17.10 41.48 -11.09
CA ARG A 296 17.73 42.05 -12.28
C ARG A 296 17.19 43.45 -12.58
N ASN A 297 15.88 43.64 -12.59
CA ASN A 297 15.26 44.94 -12.90
C ASN A 297 15.73 46.03 -11.94
N LEU A 298 15.87 45.70 -10.65
CA LEU A 298 16.40 46.62 -9.63
C LEU A 298 17.87 46.98 -9.93
N ILE A 299 18.72 46.00 -10.23
CA ILE A 299 20.16 46.21 -10.51
C ILE A 299 20.40 46.92 -11.86
N CYS A 300 19.49 46.79 -12.81
CA CYS A 300 19.57 47.40 -14.14
C CYS A 300 18.83 48.75 -14.22
N SER A 301 18.30 49.25 -13.10
CA SER A 301 17.62 50.54 -13.04
C SER A 301 18.60 51.71 -13.20
N GLU A 302 18.09 52.83 -13.70
CA GLU A 302 18.83 54.10 -13.81
C GLU A 302 19.27 54.62 -12.44
N GLY A 303 20.48 55.16 -12.33
CA GLY A 303 20.95 55.83 -11.10
C GLY A 303 21.74 54.97 -10.11
N LEU A 304 22.02 53.70 -10.42
CA LEU A 304 23.15 52.96 -9.84
C LEU A 304 24.50 53.55 -10.28
#